data_AF-A0A9R0GLA7-F1
#
_entry.id   AF-A0A9R0GLA7-F1
#
_cell.length_a   1.000
_cell.length_b   1.000
_cell.length_c   1.000
_cell.angle_alpha   90.00
_cell.angle_beta   90.00
_cell.angle_gamma   90.00
#
_symmetry.space_group_name_H-M   'P 1'
#
loop_
_entity.id
_entity.type
_entity.pdbx_description
1 polymer ?
#
loop_
_entity_poly.entity_id
_entity_poly.type
_entity_poly.pdbx_seq_one_letter_code
_entity_poly.pdbx_strand_id
1 'polypeptide(L)'
;MARLLKMGDLVVVCPEGTTCREPYLLRFSPLFAELSDDVVPVGVAVETAMFYPTTAGGLKCLDPFFYMVNPRMCYTVQFLERVRTAVVREGKVPSADMANLVQKKIGDALGYSCTMLTRKDKYLMLAGNDGVVRNVDGKCSSPPAGRTNN
;
A
#
# COMPACT_ATOMS: atom_id res chain seq x y z
N MET A 1 6.08 13.62 -7.99
CA MET A 1 6.66 12.37 -8.55
C MET A 1 7.31 12.59 -9.91
N ALA A 2 6.56 12.99 -10.96
CA ALA A 2 7.11 13.17 -12.31
C ALA A 2 8.32 14.14 -12.39
N ARG A 3 8.34 15.21 -11.57
CA ARG A 3 9.49 16.11 -11.48
C ARG A 3 10.77 15.41 -10.98
N LEU A 4 10.65 14.53 -9.98
CA LEU A 4 11.78 13.79 -9.41
C LEU A 4 12.36 12.82 -10.46
N LEU A 5 11.48 12.09 -11.16
CA LEU A 5 11.89 11.21 -12.26
C LEU A 5 12.60 11.99 -13.38
N LYS A 6 12.14 13.20 -13.71
CA LYS A 6 12.81 14.08 -14.69
C LYS A 6 14.18 14.59 -14.23
N MET A 7 14.42 14.66 -12.92
CA MET A 7 15.70 15.03 -12.33
C MET A 7 16.67 13.84 -12.25
N GLY A 8 16.22 12.64 -12.62
CA GLY A 8 17.02 11.41 -12.57
C GLY A 8 16.93 10.67 -11.23
N ASP A 9 16.03 11.07 -10.33
CA ASP A 9 15.86 10.42 -9.03
C ASP A 9 15.23 9.03 -9.18
N LEU A 10 15.70 8.09 -8.35
CA LEU A 10 15.07 6.78 -8.20
C LEU A 10 13.86 6.90 -7.26
N VAL A 11 12.70 6.47 -7.75
CA VAL A 11 11.44 6.50 -6.99
C VAL A 11 10.94 5.09 -6.78
N VAL A 12 10.64 4.74 -5.53
CA VAL A 12 9.97 3.49 -5.16
C VAL A 12 8.49 3.78 -4.92
N VAL A 13 7.61 2.95 -5.48
CA VAL A 13 6.16 3.04 -5.30
C VAL A 13 5.60 1.67 -4.94
N CYS A 14 4.56 1.67 -4.09
CA CYS A 14 3.79 0.47 -3.78
C CYS A 14 2.45 0.57 -4.52
N PRO A 15 2.29 -0.07 -5.69
CA PRO A 15 1.10 0.09 -6.52
C PRO A 15 -0.17 -0.48 -5.87
N GLU A 16 -0.02 -1.35 -4.88
CA GLU A 16 -1.09 -1.87 -4.03
C GLU A 16 -1.77 -0.77 -3.18
N GLY A 17 -1.02 0.26 -2.78
CA GLY A 17 -1.51 1.37 -1.96
C GLY A 17 -1.91 1.02 -0.52
N THR A 18 -1.73 -0.23 -0.10
CA THR A 18 -1.87 -0.73 1.27
C THR A 18 -1.00 -2.00 1.40
N THR A 19 -0.90 -2.56 2.60
CA THR A 19 -0.09 -3.77 2.84
C THR A 19 -0.96 -5.03 2.82
N CYS A 20 -0.71 -6.01 1.97
CA CYS A 20 -1.30 -7.33 2.10
C CYS A 20 -0.52 -8.19 3.12
N ARG A 21 -1.20 -9.12 3.79
CA ARG A 21 -0.60 -10.05 4.78
C ARG A 21 -0.85 -11.51 4.43
N GLU A 22 -1.62 -11.72 3.38
CA GLU A 22 -1.99 -13.02 2.87
C GLU A 22 -1.11 -13.34 1.65
N PRO A 23 -0.98 -14.61 1.24
CA PRO A 23 -0.18 -15.02 0.09
C PRO A 23 -0.85 -14.67 -1.26
N TYR A 24 -1.33 -13.43 -1.37
CA TYR A 24 -1.90 -12.86 -2.57
C TYR A 24 -1.58 -11.36 -2.69
N LEU A 25 -1.56 -10.86 -3.91
CA LEU A 25 -1.39 -9.45 -4.22
C LEU A 25 -2.76 -8.80 -4.45
N LEU A 26 -3.00 -7.64 -3.84
CA LEU A 26 -4.15 -6.81 -4.21
C LEU A 26 -3.92 -6.18 -5.58
N ARG A 27 -5.00 -5.67 -6.17
CA ARG A 27 -4.97 -4.98 -7.45
C ARG A 27 -3.96 -3.84 -7.44
N PHE A 28 -3.12 -3.78 -8.46
CA PHE A 28 -2.20 -2.67 -8.66
C PHE A 28 -2.88 -1.47 -9.32
N SER A 29 -2.56 -0.27 -8.83
CA SER A 29 -2.89 0.98 -9.51
C SER A 29 -2.08 1.10 -10.81
N PRO A 30 -2.69 1.50 -11.94
CA PRO A 30 -1.99 1.62 -13.21
C PRO A 30 -1.11 2.88 -13.32
N LEU A 31 -1.25 3.83 -12.39
CA LEU A 31 -0.61 5.15 -12.47
C LEU A 31 0.91 5.06 -12.59
N PHE A 32 1.55 4.06 -11.98
CA PHE A 32 3.01 3.94 -12.06
C PHE A 32 3.51 3.67 -13.48
N ALA A 33 2.71 2.98 -14.30
CA ALA A 33 3.09 2.62 -15.66
C ALA A 33 3.10 3.84 -16.60
N GLU A 34 2.45 4.94 -16.20
CA GLU A 34 2.38 6.19 -16.97
C GLU A 34 3.48 7.19 -16.57
N LEU A 35 4.16 6.96 -15.43
CA LEU A 35 5.11 7.90 -14.84
C LEU A 35 6.55 7.77 -15.36
N SER A 36 6.91 6.59 -15.85
CA SER A 36 8.28 6.26 -16.29
C SER A 36 8.24 5.44 -17.57
N ASP A 37 9.33 5.48 -18.32
CA ASP A 37 9.52 4.65 -19.52
C ASP A 37 9.88 3.21 -19.15
N ASP A 38 10.35 2.98 -17.93
CA ASP A 38 10.63 1.66 -17.41
C ASP A 38 10.47 1.56 -15.90
N VAL A 39 10.25 0.34 -15.42
CA VAL A 39 10.18 0.02 -13.99
C VAL A 39 10.92 -1.27 -13.66
N VAL A 40 11.41 -1.37 -12.43
CA VAL A 40 11.98 -2.62 -11.89
C VAL A 40 10.99 -3.18 -10.89
N PRO A 41 10.28 -4.28 -11.20
CA PRO A 41 9.41 -4.94 -10.23
C PRO A 41 10.24 -5.50 -9.08
N VAL A 42 9.75 -5.33 -7.85
CA VAL A 42 10.40 -5.86 -6.64
C VAL A 42 9.36 -6.61 -5.82
N GLY A 43 9.56 -7.91 -5.66
CA GLY A 43 8.77 -8.74 -4.77
C GLY A 43 9.27 -8.61 -3.35
N VAL A 44 8.36 -8.37 -2.42
CA VAL A 44 8.65 -8.31 -0.98
C VAL A 44 7.70 -9.24 -0.24
N ALA A 45 8.25 -10.27 0.41
CA ALA A 45 7.51 -11.14 1.30
C ALA A 45 7.97 -10.90 2.75
N VAL A 46 7.00 -10.83 3.67
CA VAL A 46 7.24 -10.62 5.09
C VAL A 46 6.67 -11.80 5.84
N GLU A 47 7.55 -12.56 6.50
CA GLU A 47 7.18 -13.69 7.34
C GLU A 47 7.26 -13.28 8.81
N THR A 48 6.20 -13.58 9.56
CA THR A 48 6.05 -13.18 10.96
C THR A 48 5.57 -14.38 11.76
N ALA A 49 6.15 -14.65 12.93
CA ALA A 49 5.79 -15.85 13.70
C ALA A 49 4.50 -15.70 14.52
N MET A 50 4.25 -14.54 15.14
CA MET A 50 3.13 -14.39 16.09
C MET A 50 2.23 -13.19 15.82
N PHE A 51 2.79 -12.02 15.51
CA PHE A 51 2.03 -10.78 15.37
C PHE A 51 2.23 -10.11 14.02
N TYR A 52 1.15 -9.57 13.46
CA TYR A 52 1.28 -8.64 12.35
C TYR A 52 1.79 -7.29 12.85
N PRO A 53 2.84 -6.72 12.25
CA PRO A 53 3.52 -5.54 12.77
C PRO A 53 2.80 -4.23 12.48
N THR A 54 1.63 -4.27 11.83
CA THR A 54 0.82 -3.09 11.55
C THR A 54 -0.63 -3.35 11.91
N THR A 55 -1.42 -2.31 12.21
CA THR A 55 -2.87 -2.45 12.42
C THR A 55 -3.68 -1.57 11.45
N ALA A 56 -4.79 -2.11 10.96
CA ALA A 56 -5.69 -1.39 10.05
C ALA A 56 -6.70 -0.50 10.79
N GLY A 57 -7.19 -0.94 11.95
CA GLY A 57 -8.24 -0.26 12.74
C GLY A 57 -7.93 -0.10 14.23
N GLY A 58 -6.79 -0.62 14.72
CA GLY A 58 -6.37 -0.46 16.11
C GLY A 58 -5.54 0.80 16.38
N LEU A 59 -4.99 0.89 17.59
CA LEU A 59 -4.11 1.97 17.99
C LEU A 59 -2.74 1.83 17.34
N LYS A 60 -2.51 2.58 16.24
CA LYS A 60 -1.28 2.50 15.44
C LYS A 60 0.03 2.71 16.21
N CYS A 61 0.00 3.38 17.38
CA CYS A 61 1.21 3.55 18.19
C CYS A 61 1.72 2.23 18.80
N LEU A 62 0.92 1.16 18.78
CA LEU A 62 1.33 -0.16 19.24
C LEU A 62 2.03 -0.99 18.15
N ASP A 63 1.98 -0.56 16.88
CA ASP A 63 2.60 -1.28 15.76
C ASP A 63 4.11 -1.58 16.00
N PRO A 64 4.94 -0.63 16.48
CA PRO A 64 6.34 -0.91 16.80
C PRO A 64 6.52 -1.93 17.94
N PHE A 65 5.62 -1.92 18.92
CA PHE A 65 5.66 -2.89 20.01
C PHE A 65 5.39 -4.30 19.49
N PHE A 66 4.33 -4.48 18.70
CA PHE A 66 4.00 -5.78 18.07
C PHE A 66 5.11 -6.29 17.14
N TYR A 67 5.78 -5.38 16.42
CA TYR A 67 6.97 -5.72 15.64
C TYR A 67 8.10 -6.26 16.53
N MET A 68 8.42 -5.56 17.62
CA MET A 68 9.54 -5.88 18.51
C MET A 68 9.33 -7.18 19.29
N VAL A 69 8.09 -7.48 19.73
CA VAL A 69 7.80 -8.69 20.50
C VAL A 69 7.61 -9.94 19.62
N ASN A 70 7.77 -9.81 18.30
CA ASN A 70 7.62 -10.96 17.42
C ASN A 70 8.89 -11.83 17.47
N PRO A 71 8.79 -13.11 17.86
CA PRO A 71 9.96 -13.96 18.05
C PRO A 71 10.72 -14.26 16.75
N ARG A 72 10.09 -14.05 15.59
CA ARG A 72 10.76 -14.13 14.29
C ARG A 72 10.08 -13.23 13.26
N MET A 73 10.90 -12.40 12.62
CA MET A 73 10.55 -11.54 11.51
C MET A 73 11.56 -11.75 10.38
N CYS A 74 11.11 -12.13 9.19
CA CYS A 74 11.96 -12.32 8.03
C CYS A 74 11.43 -11.53 6.84
N TYR A 75 12.32 -10.85 6.13
CA TYR A 75 12.02 -10.09 4.92
C TYR A 75 12.75 -10.71 3.75
N THR A 76 12.01 -11.15 2.75
CA THR A 76 12.55 -11.63 1.48
C THR A 76 12.31 -10.55 0.43
N VAL A 77 13.38 -10.06 -0.17
CA VAL A 77 13.33 -9.05 -1.23
C VAL A 77 13.92 -9.63 -2.50
N GLN A 78 13.16 -9.58 -3.59
CA GLN A 78 13.57 -10.11 -4.87
C GLN A 78 13.40 -9.04 -5.94
N PHE A 79 14.50 -8.68 -6.59
CA PHE A 79 14.50 -7.78 -7.75
C PHE A 79 14.26 -8.61 -9.02
N LEU A 80 13.29 -8.18 -9.81
CA LEU A 80 12.95 -8.83 -11.07
C LEU A 80 13.54 -8.07 -12.26
N GLU A 81 13.52 -8.71 -13.42
CA GLU A 81 13.91 -8.07 -14.67
C GLU A 81 13.05 -6.83 -14.95
N ARG A 82 13.72 -5.76 -15.41
CA ARG A 82 13.12 -4.49 -15.80
C ARG A 82 12.00 -4.70 -16.81
N VAL A 83 10.90 -4.00 -16.62
CA VAL A 83 9.73 -3.98 -17.51
C VAL A 83 9.68 -2.62 -18.19
N ARG A 84 9.62 -2.64 -19.52
CA ARG A 84 9.47 -1.42 -20.33
C ARG A 84 8.01 -0.96 -20.26
N THR A 85 7.80 0.24 -19.74
CA THR A 85 6.47 0.88 -19.59
C THR A 85 6.24 2.00 -20.60
N ALA A 86 7.26 2.39 -21.38
CA ALA A 86 7.18 3.40 -22.46
C ALA A 86 6.03 3.13 -23.44
N VAL A 87 5.75 1.86 -23.73
CA VAL A 87 4.65 1.42 -24.61
C VAL A 87 3.27 1.87 -24.13
N VAL A 88 3.11 2.15 -22.84
CA VAL A 88 1.88 2.71 -22.26
C VAL A 88 1.74 4.18 -22.64
N ARG A 89 2.83 4.96 -22.53
CA ARG A 89 2.85 6.38 -22.92
C ARG A 89 2.72 6.57 -24.43
N GLU A 90 3.21 5.61 -25.20
CA GLU A 90 3.00 5.53 -26.64
C GLU A 90 1.56 5.12 -27.03
N GLY A 91 0.70 4.78 -26.07
CA GLY A 91 -0.67 4.36 -26.30
C GLY A 91 -0.83 2.97 -26.91
N LYS A 92 0.24 2.16 -26.94
CA LYS A 92 0.24 0.81 -27.54
C LYS A 92 -0.36 -0.25 -26.62
N VAL A 93 -0.26 -0.05 -25.30
CA VAL A 93 -0.77 -0.97 -24.28
C VAL A 93 -1.53 -0.17 -23.22
N PRO A 94 -2.73 -0.58 -22.80
CA PRO A 94 -3.43 0.05 -21.69
C PRO A 94 -2.60 0.01 -20.40
N SER A 95 -2.61 1.09 -19.62
CA SER A 95 -1.86 1.15 -18.36
C SER A 95 -2.32 0.10 -17.34
N ALA A 96 -3.60 -0.29 -17.39
CA ALA A 96 -4.16 -1.39 -16.61
C ALA A 96 -3.53 -2.75 -16.94
N ASP A 97 -3.32 -3.05 -18.22
CA ASP A 97 -2.72 -4.33 -18.64
C ASP A 97 -1.26 -4.40 -18.23
N MET A 98 -0.55 -3.28 -18.33
CA MET A 98 0.82 -3.18 -17.83
C MET A 98 0.89 -3.37 -16.31
N ALA A 99 -0.06 -2.81 -15.56
CA ALA A 99 -0.16 -3.03 -14.12
C ALA A 99 -0.39 -4.50 -13.77
N ASN A 100 -1.30 -5.17 -14.49
CA ASN A 100 -1.59 -6.59 -14.32
C ASN A 100 -0.38 -7.47 -14.67
N LEU A 101 0.38 -7.12 -15.72
CA LEU A 101 1.61 -7.81 -16.07
C LEU A 101 2.66 -7.72 -14.95
N VAL A 102 2.88 -6.52 -14.41
CA VAL A 102 3.83 -6.32 -13.31
C VAL A 102 3.36 -7.02 -12.04
N GLN A 103 2.07 -6.96 -11.72
CA GLN A 103 1.47 -7.70 -10.60
C GLN A 103 1.72 -9.20 -10.75
N LYS A 104 1.44 -9.75 -11.94
CA LYS A 104 1.68 -11.17 -12.24
C LYS A 104 3.14 -11.56 -12.09
N LYS A 105 4.07 -10.77 -12.63
CA LYS A 105 5.52 -11.04 -12.47
C LYS A 105 5.92 -11.14 -10.99
N ILE A 106 5.44 -10.22 -10.15
CA ILE A 106 5.72 -10.25 -8.71
C ILE A 106 5.02 -11.43 -8.04
N GLY A 107 3.77 -11.73 -8.42
CA GLY A 107 3.02 -12.87 -7.91
C GLY A 107 3.73 -14.19 -8.20
N ASP A 108 4.14 -14.41 -9.45
CA ASP A 108 4.86 -15.61 -9.89
C ASP A 108 6.19 -15.76 -9.14
N ALA A 109 6.91 -14.65 -8.93
CA ALA A 109 8.19 -14.65 -8.22
C ALA A 109 8.07 -15.00 -6.72
N LEU A 110 6.99 -14.53 -6.07
CA LEU A 110 6.72 -14.81 -4.66
C LEU A 110 5.91 -16.11 -4.44
N GLY A 111 5.36 -16.71 -5.49
CA GLY A 111 4.39 -17.81 -5.39
C GLY A 111 3.02 -17.36 -4.88
N TYR A 112 2.64 -16.11 -5.09
CA TYR A 112 1.41 -15.49 -4.58
C TYR A 112 0.32 -15.44 -5.65
N SER A 113 -0.94 -15.54 -5.21
CA SER A 113 -2.09 -15.36 -6.11
C SER A 113 -2.29 -13.88 -6.46
N CYS A 114 -2.63 -13.56 -7.70
CA CYS A 114 -3.01 -12.19 -8.07
C CYS A 114 -4.53 -12.00 -7.91
N THR A 115 -4.95 -10.93 -7.26
CA THR A 115 -6.38 -10.63 -7.06
C THR A 115 -6.76 -9.27 -7.68
N MET A 116 -8.06 -9.08 -7.84
CA MET A 116 -8.66 -7.79 -8.22
C MET A 116 -9.21 -7.02 -7.01
N LEU A 117 -8.95 -7.49 -5.79
CA LEU A 117 -9.37 -6.82 -4.57
C LEU A 117 -8.69 -5.47 -4.48
N THR A 118 -9.46 -4.43 -4.18
CA THR A 118 -8.95 -3.08 -3.99
C THR A 118 -8.61 -2.82 -2.53
N ARG A 119 -7.90 -1.72 -2.28
CA ARG A 119 -7.72 -1.18 -0.93
C ARG A 119 -9.06 -1.05 -0.20
N LYS A 120 -10.11 -0.55 -0.87
CA LYS A 120 -11.43 -0.36 -0.28
C LYS A 120 -12.03 -1.68 0.20
N ASP A 121 -11.99 -2.70 -0.66
CA ASP A 121 -12.52 -4.03 -0.35
C ASP A 121 -11.82 -4.63 0.87
N LYS A 122 -10.48 -4.50 0.92
CA LYS A 122 -9.69 -4.92 2.08
C LYS A 122 -10.11 -4.21 3.37
N TYR A 123 -10.20 -2.88 3.38
CA TYR A 123 -10.55 -2.15 4.60
C TYR A 123 -12.01 -2.43 5.03
N LEU A 124 -12.92 -2.62 4.08
CA LEU A 124 -14.30 -2.98 4.37
C LEU A 124 -14.37 -4.35 5.07
N MET A 125 -13.61 -5.34 4.58
CA MET A 125 -13.50 -6.65 5.21
C MET A 125 -12.85 -6.62 6.59
N LEU A 126 -11.75 -5.88 6.77
CA LEU A 126 -10.95 -5.94 7.99
C LEU A 126 -11.42 -5.01 9.11
N ALA A 127 -12.04 -3.88 8.77
CA ALA A 127 -12.31 -2.80 9.72
C ALA A 127 -13.70 -2.18 9.57
N GLY A 128 -14.55 -2.72 8.69
CA GLY A 128 -15.91 -2.23 8.47
C GLY A 128 -15.98 -0.78 7.96
N ASN A 129 -14.88 -0.27 7.39
CA ASN A 129 -14.81 1.08 6.84
C ASN A 129 -14.03 1.09 5.52
N ASP A 130 -14.15 2.17 4.75
CA ASP A 130 -13.53 2.26 3.42
C ASP A 130 -12.05 2.71 3.46
N GLY A 131 -11.42 2.73 4.64
CA GLY A 131 -10.04 3.19 4.84
C GLY A 131 -9.89 4.72 4.85
N VAL A 132 -11.01 5.46 4.95
CA VAL A 132 -11.05 6.92 5.08
C VAL A 132 -10.97 7.30 6.56
N VAL A 133 -9.94 8.04 6.93
CA VAL A 133 -9.85 8.66 8.27
C VAL A 133 -10.79 9.86 8.28
N ARG A 134 -11.89 9.78 9.04
CA ARG A 134 -12.70 10.97 9.33
C ARG A 134 -11.84 11.91 10.18
N ASN A 135 -11.54 13.11 9.68
CA ASN A 135 -11.02 14.16 10.54
C ASN A 135 -12.08 14.43 11.61
N VAL A 136 -11.74 14.15 12.86
CA VAL A 136 -12.53 14.60 13.98
C VAL A 136 -12.23 16.08 14.11
N ASP A 137 -13.10 16.94 13.60
CA ASP A 137 -13.02 18.37 13.85
C ASP A 137 -13.02 18.58 15.36
N GLY A 138 -11.88 19.02 15.89
CA GLY A 138 -11.69 19.34 17.29
C GLY A 138 -12.51 20.57 17.68
N LYS A 139 -13.83 20.42 17.85
CA LYS A 139 -14.59 21.33 18.72
C LYS A 139 -14.39 20.85 20.15
N CYS A 140 -13.38 21.41 20.80
CA CYS A 140 -13.33 21.47 22.25
C CYS A 140 -14.59 22.24 22.70
N SER A 141 -15.61 21.53 23.14
CA SER A 141 -16.78 22.15 23.76
C SER A 141 -16.33 22.72 25.10
N SER A 142 -16.12 24.04 25.14
CA SER A 142 -15.93 24.78 26.39
C SER A 142 -17.14 24.53 27.32
N PRO A 143 -16.91 24.34 28.64
CA PRO A 143 -18.00 24.11 29.59
C PRO A 143 -18.90 25.35 29.69
N PRO A 144 -20.20 25.18 30.00
CA PRO A 144 -21.15 26.29 30.07
C PRO A 144 -20.77 27.23 31.23
N ALA A 145 -20.66 28.53 30.92
CA ALA A 145 -20.46 29.57 31.92
C ALA A 145 -21.65 29.59 32.89
N GLY A 146 -21.36 29.45 34.18
CA GLY A 146 -22.35 29.53 35.25
C GLY A 146 -23.04 30.89 35.26
N ARG A 147 -24.37 30.87 35.28
CA ARG A 147 -25.20 32.04 35.61
C ARG A 147 -25.09 32.32 37.10
N THR A 148 -24.42 33.41 37.46
CA THR A 148 -24.63 34.09 38.75
C THR A 148 -25.86 34.99 38.59
N ASN A 149 -26.94 34.67 39.31
CA ASN A 149 -28.03 35.62 39.54
C ASN A 149 -27.68 36.48 40.76
N ASN A 150 -28.04 37.77 40.66
CA ASN A 150 -28.11 38.72 41.77
C ASN A 150 -28.96 38.19 42.93
#